data_AF-A0A1Y1VKE4-F1
#
_entry.id   AF-A0A1Y1VKE4-F1
#
_cell.length_a   1.000
_cell.length_b   1.000
_cell.length_c   1.000
_cell.angle_alpha   90.00
_cell.angle_beta   90.00
_cell.angle_gamma   90.00
#
_symmetry.space_group_name_H-M   'P 1'
#
loop_
_entity.id
_entity.type
_entity.pdbx_description
1 polymer ?
#
loop_
_entity_poly.entity_id
_entity_poly.type
_entity_poly.pdbx_seq_one_letter_code
_entity_poly.pdbx_strand_id
1 'polypeptide(L)'
;MSSEEKNNLIASEESNSKELEEIKLENVINKINNESNEKNKLNSNTDHSKNCDSSCQCNCGKDKGKGKEDGNKESQENGEEEVGEVKVHEIPKRGKKRPLLSPKESFERDIITRYRSKLWKKFRKALQDFKLVEPGDKVAVAVSGGKDSLLMAKLFEEVQKHGDFYFDIVYLSMDPGFSPSNKKILVDNCQTLGIDVKIEVSDVFEVANKMSPNQPCFMCAKMRRGFLYRKAKEYGCNKLALGHHFDDVIETTLINIFYAGSYKTMVPKVNSENFEGLTLIRPMVYIREDDIRSIMKDNNITCMTCGCAVASSKLPSTRKNVKQLIGELKEKYGIKEQNIFRSAANVNLNGIYGYKDDQERFDYNDIYKRGKRQ
;
A
#
# COMPACT_ATOMS: atom_id res chain seq x y z
N MET A 1 -52.54 -4.87 3.18
CA MET A 1 -51.09 -4.66 3.34
C MET A 1 -50.74 -3.30 2.75
N SER A 2 -50.20 -2.40 3.57
CA SER A 2 -49.80 -1.06 3.13
C SER A 2 -48.59 -1.14 2.18
N SER A 3 -48.36 -0.08 1.41
CA SER A 3 -47.23 0.05 0.49
C SER A 3 -45.87 -0.10 1.20
N GLU A 4 -45.81 0.26 2.47
CA GLU A 4 -44.60 0.15 3.32
C GLU A 4 -44.32 -1.28 3.77
N GLU A 5 -45.37 -2.07 4.05
CA GLU A 5 -45.22 -3.49 4.41
C GLU A 5 -44.67 -4.30 3.25
N LYS A 6 -45.08 -4.00 2.01
CA LYS A 6 -44.53 -4.64 0.80
C LYS A 6 -43.05 -4.30 0.56
N ASN A 7 -42.66 -3.05 0.79
CA ASN A 7 -41.26 -2.61 0.61
C ASN A 7 -40.33 -3.24 1.66
N ASN A 8 -40.79 -3.42 2.90
CA ASN A 8 -40.02 -4.08 3.95
C ASN A 8 -39.85 -5.59 3.70
N LEU A 9 -40.89 -6.26 3.17
CA LEU A 9 -40.77 -7.66 2.75
C LEU A 9 -39.76 -7.84 1.61
N ILE A 10 -39.83 -6.99 0.58
CA ILE A 10 -38.89 -7.04 -0.56
C ILE A 10 -37.44 -6.77 -0.10
N ALA A 11 -37.23 -5.79 0.80
CA ALA A 11 -35.91 -5.49 1.35
C ALA A 11 -35.35 -6.65 2.19
N SER A 12 -36.21 -7.37 2.94
CA SER A 12 -35.82 -8.54 3.74
C SER A 12 -35.50 -9.76 2.87
N GLU A 13 -36.22 -9.94 1.76
CA GLU A 13 -35.95 -11.01 0.79
C GLU A 13 -34.66 -10.75 -0.02
N GLU A 14 -34.38 -9.50 -0.39
CA GLU A 14 -33.14 -9.11 -1.07
C GLU A 14 -31.90 -9.23 -0.16
N SER A 15 -32.04 -8.96 1.15
CA SER A 15 -30.93 -9.10 2.10
C SER A 15 -30.63 -10.58 2.42
N ASN A 16 -31.66 -11.40 2.63
CA ASN A 16 -31.49 -12.86 2.75
C ASN A 16 -30.92 -13.50 1.46
N SER A 17 -31.32 -13.01 0.28
CA SER A 17 -30.79 -13.44 -1.01
C SER A 17 -29.28 -13.17 -1.12
N LYS A 18 -28.83 -11.96 -0.73
CA LYS A 18 -27.41 -11.58 -0.75
C LYS A 18 -26.59 -12.37 0.26
N GLU A 19 -27.13 -12.66 1.44
CA GLU A 19 -26.46 -13.47 2.46
C GLU A 19 -26.32 -14.94 2.03
N LEU A 20 -27.35 -15.49 1.36
CA LEU A 20 -27.30 -16.82 0.73
C LEU A 20 -26.32 -16.88 -0.46
N GLU A 21 -26.20 -15.81 -1.25
CA GLU A 21 -25.19 -15.72 -2.31
C GLU A 21 -23.76 -15.61 -1.75
N GLU A 22 -23.55 -14.87 -0.67
CA GLU A 22 -22.25 -14.80 0.02
C GLU A 22 -21.83 -16.16 0.57
N ILE A 23 -22.73 -16.89 1.24
CA ILE A 23 -22.47 -18.24 1.76
C ILE A 23 -22.14 -19.23 0.62
N LYS A 24 -22.87 -19.15 -0.50
CA LYS A 24 -22.58 -19.97 -1.69
C LYS A 24 -21.22 -19.63 -2.30
N LEU A 25 -20.86 -18.35 -2.37
CA LEU A 25 -19.55 -17.92 -2.87
C LEU A 25 -18.42 -18.39 -1.97
N GLU A 26 -18.58 -18.33 -0.64
CA GLU A 26 -17.55 -18.78 0.31
C GLU A 26 -17.33 -20.29 0.24
N ASN A 27 -18.39 -21.08 0.06
CA ASN A 27 -18.28 -22.52 -0.13
C ASN A 27 -17.56 -22.89 -1.44
N VAL A 28 -17.78 -22.14 -2.52
CA VAL A 28 -17.06 -22.32 -3.79
C VAL A 28 -15.58 -21.96 -3.65
N ILE A 29 -15.27 -20.86 -2.94
CA ILE A 29 -13.88 -20.43 -2.67
C ILE A 29 -13.12 -21.48 -1.84
N ASN A 30 -13.75 -22.04 -0.82
CA ASN A 30 -13.15 -23.07 0.03
C ASN A 30 -12.88 -24.37 -0.75
N LYS A 31 -13.78 -24.73 -1.67
CA LYS A 31 -13.59 -25.91 -2.54
C LYS A 31 -12.40 -25.76 -3.49
N ILE A 32 -12.24 -24.57 -4.09
CA ILE A 32 -11.15 -24.27 -5.04
C ILE A 32 -9.78 -24.19 -4.35
N ASN A 33 -9.72 -23.62 -3.14
CA ASN A 33 -8.48 -23.58 -2.35
C ASN A 33 -8.01 -25.00 -1.98
N ASN A 34 -8.93 -25.93 -1.75
CA ASN A 34 -8.60 -27.33 -1.47
C ASN A 34 -8.12 -28.09 -2.73
N GLU A 35 -8.76 -27.90 -3.88
CA GLU A 35 -8.34 -28.53 -5.15
C GLU A 35 -6.98 -28.03 -5.66
N SER A 36 -6.63 -26.78 -5.37
CA SER A 36 -5.32 -26.19 -5.70
C SER A 36 -4.19 -26.75 -4.82
N ASN A 37 -4.50 -27.16 -3.59
CA ASN A 37 -3.55 -27.80 -2.67
C ASN A 37 -3.19 -29.23 -3.08
N GLU A 38 -4.12 -29.96 -3.72
CA GLU A 38 -3.85 -31.33 -4.21
C GLU A 38 -2.96 -31.34 -5.45
N LYS A 39 -3.14 -30.38 -6.38
CA LYS A 39 -2.32 -30.27 -7.59
C LYS A 39 -0.86 -29.91 -7.31
N ASN A 40 -0.60 -29.14 -6.24
CA ASN A 40 0.78 -28.78 -5.85
C ASN A 40 1.53 -29.90 -5.09
N LYS A 41 0.82 -30.87 -4.51
CA LYS A 41 1.46 -32.07 -3.91
C LYS A 41 1.90 -33.11 -4.96
N LEU A 42 1.30 -33.13 -6.15
CA LEU A 42 1.70 -34.05 -7.21
C LEU A 42 2.97 -33.61 -7.96
N ASN A 43 3.33 -32.32 -7.95
CA ASN A 43 4.48 -31.79 -8.71
C ASN A 43 5.81 -31.77 -7.93
N SER A 44 5.86 -32.24 -6.68
CA SER A 44 7.09 -32.26 -5.87
C SER A 44 7.83 -33.60 -5.86
N ASN A 45 7.43 -34.57 -6.69
CA ASN A 45 8.09 -35.88 -6.80
C ASN A 45 8.66 -36.11 -8.21
N THR A 46 9.73 -35.40 -8.56
CA THR A 46 10.70 -35.86 -9.57
C THR A 46 12.09 -35.30 -9.25
N ASP A 47 12.84 -36.05 -8.44
CA ASP A 47 14.30 -35.98 -8.35
C ASP A 47 14.92 -36.41 -9.69
N HIS A 48 15.94 -35.69 -10.17
CA HIS A 48 17.21 -36.34 -10.54
C HIS A 48 18.37 -35.35 -10.65
N SER A 49 19.39 -35.64 -9.83
CA SER A 49 20.77 -35.20 -9.79
C SER A 49 21.48 -35.02 -11.14
N LYS A 50 22.42 -34.07 -11.20
CA LYS A 50 23.75 -34.24 -11.82
C LYS A 50 24.72 -33.11 -11.42
N ASN A 51 25.84 -33.52 -10.82
CA ASN A 51 27.06 -32.76 -10.51
C ASN A 51 27.71 -32.13 -11.75
N CYS A 52 28.42 -31.01 -11.57
CA CYS A 52 29.73 -30.76 -12.21
C CYS A 52 30.40 -29.51 -11.61
N ASP A 53 31.46 -29.74 -10.83
CA ASP A 53 32.56 -28.79 -10.58
C ASP A 53 33.37 -28.58 -11.86
N SER A 54 33.84 -27.34 -12.12
CA SER A 54 35.25 -27.02 -12.41
C SER A 54 35.44 -25.64 -13.07
N SER A 55 36.36 -24.88 -12.46
CA SER A 55 37.29 -23.91 -13.06
C SER A 55 36.84 -23.01 -14.22
N CYS A 56 36.76 -21.69 -13.95
CA CYS A 56 37.25 -20.73 -14.94
C CYS A 56 37.76 -19.45 -14.26
N GLN A 57 39.09 -19.34 -14.14
CA GLN A 57 39.80 -18.09 -13.96
C GLN A 57 40.02 -17.47 -15.34
N CYS A 58 39.68 -16.19 -15.52
CA CYS A 58 40.42 -15.36 -16.47
C CYS A 58 40.67 -13.97 -15.87
N ASN A 59 41.91 -13.55 -16.03
CA ASN A 59 42.52 -12.32 -15.56
C ASN A 59 43.17 -11.67 -16.80
N CYS A 60 43.51 -10.38 -16.69
CA CYS A 60 44.26 -9.52 -17.63
C CYS A 60 43.53 -9.02 -18.89
N GLY A 61 43.76 -7.80 -19.40
CA GLY A 61 44.77 -6.79 -19.08
C GLY A 61 44.55 -5.50 -19.91
N LYS A 62 45.28 -4.47 -19.51
CA LYS A 62 45.30 -3.08 -20.00
C LYS A 62 45.78 -2.98 -21.46
N ASP A 63 45.37 -1.92 -22.18
CA ASP A 63 46.36 -1.09 -22.89
C ASP A 63 45.88 0.32 -23.29
N LYS A 64 46.84 1.23 -23.33
CA LYS A 64 46.74 2.67 -23.66
C LYS A 64 46.96 2.91 -25.15
N GLY A 65 46.37 3.97 -25.71
CA GLY A 65 46.79 4.52 -27.00
C GLY A 65 46.23 5.92 -27.25
N LYS A 66 47.12 6.93 -27.30
CA LYS A 66 46.86 8.30 -27.74
C LYS A 66 46.89 8.37 -29.28
N GLY A 67 46.10 9.25 -29.87
CA GLY A 67 46.27 9.71 -31.25
C GLY A 67 45.48 11.01 -31.47
N LYS A 68 46.21 12.12 -31.62
CA LYS A 68 45.71 13.40 -32.18
C LYS A 68 45.79 13.28 -33.70
N GLU A 69 44.86 13.90 -34.43
CA GLU A 69 45.16 14.55 -35.70
C GLU A 69 44.08 15.59 -36.03
N ASP A 70 44.56 16.71 -36.57
CA ASP A 70 43.88 17.98 -36.81
C ASP A 70 43.27 18.04 -38.22
N GLY A 71 42.19 18.82 -38.35
CA GLY A 71 42.06 19.86 -39.39
C GLY A 71 41.53 19.51 -40.79
N ASN A 72 40.30 19.96 -41.09
CA ASN A 72 39.89 20.94 -42.13
C ASN A 72 38.42 20.68 -42.52
N LYS A 73 37.47 21.55 -42.17
CA LYS A 73 37.03 22.77 -42.88
C LYS A 73 36.73 22.56 -44.37
N GLU A 74 35.43 22.54 -44.68
CA GLU A 74 34.88 23.32 -45.79
C GLU A 74 33.43 23.72 -45.50
N SER A 75 33.08 24.88 -46.03
CA SER A 75 32.07 25.84 -45.60
C SER A 75 30.91 25.94 -46.60
N GLN A 76 29.73 26.34 -46.14
CA GLN A 76 28.70 27.12 -46.85
C GLN A 76 27.44 27.17 -45.96
N GLU A 77 26.60 28.20 -45.90
CA GLU A 77 26.65 29.63 -46.18
C GLU A 77 25.32 30.18 -45.57
N ASN A 78 25.38 31.41 -45.05
CA ASN A 78 24.33 32.44 -44.99
C ASN A 78 23.03 32.24 -44.18
N GLY A 79 22.69 33.26 -43.37
CA GLY A 79 21.36 33.49 -42.82
C GLY A 79 21.35 34.28 -41.52
N GLU A 80 21.19 35.60 -41.62
CA GLU A 80 21.15 36.60 -40.54
C GLU A 80 19.96 36.41 -39.57
N GLU A 81 20.14 36.80 -38.29
CA GLU A 81 19.21 37.66 -37.53
C GLU A 81 19.78 37.98 -36.13
N GLU A 82 19.93 39.27 -35.83
CA GLU A 82 20.30 39.80 -34.50
C GLU A 82 19.12 39.71 -33.52
N VAL A 83 19.33 39.18 -32.31
CA VAL A 83 18.55 39.57 -31.12
C VAL A 83 19.38 39.47 -29.83
N GLY A 84 19.73 40.62 -29.25
CA GLY A 84 19.69 40.90 -27.81
C GLY A 84 20.81 40.37 -26.90
N GLU A 85 21.65 41.28 -26.41
CA GLU A 85 22.50 41.06 -25.22
C GLU A 85 21.65 40.67 -24.00
N VAL A 86 21.87 39.45 -23.47
CA VAL A 86 21.40 39.06 -22.14
C VAL A 86 22.57 39.17 -21.16
N LYS A 87 22.51 40.18 -20.28
CA LYS A 87 23.43 40.36 -19.15
C LYS A 87 23.51 39.10 -18.30
N VAL A 88 24.66 38.42 -18.34
CA VAL A 88 25.00 37.31 -17.45
C VAL A 88 24.98 37.82 -16.01
N HIS A 89 23.94 37.50 -15.25
CA HIS A 89 23.93 37.68 -13.81
C HIS A 89 24.89 36.65 -13.20
N GLU A 90 25.95 37.15 -12.55
CA GLU A 90 26.86 36.33 -11.77
C GLU A 90 26.10 35.62 -10.64
N ILE A 91 26.09 34.28 -10.70
CA ILE A 91 25.51 33.44 -9.66
C ILE A 91 26.49 33.43 -8.46
N PRO A 92 26.06 33.81 -7.24
CA PRO A 92 26.95 33.86 -6.09
C PRO A 92 27.38 32.44 -5.67
N LYS A 93 28.71 32.20 -5.64
CA LYS A 93 29.31 30.96 -5.15
C LYS A 93 29.13 30.85 -3.62
N ARG A 94 28.30 29.91 -3.15
CA ARG A 94 28.28 29.50 -1.73
C ARG A 94 28.10 27.99 -1.55
N GLY A 95 29.01 27.41 -0.76
CA GLY A 95 28.83 26.15 -0.04
C GLY A 95 29.71 25.00 -0.52
N LYS A 96 30.55 24.45 0.37
CA LYS A 96 31.33 23.22 0.16
C LYS A 96 30.50 22.16 -0.58
N LYS A 97 31.00 21.61 -1.69
CA LYS A 97 30.35 20.53 -2.44
C LYS A 97 30.03 19.40 -1.46
N ARG A 98 28.75 19.25 -1.11
CA ARG A 98 28.26 18.09 -0.35
C ARG A 98 28.57 16.84 -1.19
N PRO A 99 28.97 15.71 -0.59
CA PRO A 99 29.12 14.47 -1.35
C PRO A 99 27.80 14.18 -2.08
N LEU A 100 27.92 13.78 -3.35
CA LEU A 100 26.78 13.34 -4.15
C LEU A 100 26.25 12.06 -3.52
N LEU A 101 25.17 12.18 -2.76
CA LEU A 101 24.47 11.03 -2.19
C LEU A 101 23.81 10.25 -3.34
N SER A 102 23.82 8.93 -3.26
CA SER A 102 22.99 8.10 -4.13
C SER A 102 21.50 8.44 -3.92
N PRO A 103 20.62 8.14 -4.90
CA PRO A 103 19.18 8.35 -4.73
C PRO A 103 18.63 7.71 -3.45
N LYS A 104 19.07 6.48 -3.13
CA LYS A 104 18.76 5.78 -1.89
C LYS A 104 19.15 6.60 -0.65
N GLU A 105 20.41 7.00 -0.54
CA GLU A 105 20.91 7.71 0.64
C GLU A 105 20.28 9.10 0.79
N SER A 106 19.99 9.78 -0.33
CA SER A 106 19.25 11.04 -0.33
C SER A 106 17.85 10.86 0.26
N PHE A 107 17.13 9.84 -0.21
CA PHE A 107 15.77 9.52 0.23
C PHE A 107 15.73 9.20 1.73
N GLU A 108 16.64 8.34 2.20
CA GLU A 108 16.76 7.93 3.60
C GLU A 108 17.11 9.13 4.50
N ARG A 109 18.08 9.95 4.08
CA ARG A 109 18.44 11.17 4.79
C ARG A 109 17.26 12.12 4.93
N ASP A 110 16.45 12.27 3.89
CA ASP A 110 15.29 13.15 3.91
C ASP A 110 14.22 12.69 4.90
N ILE A 111 13.98 11.38 5.03
CA ILE A 111 13.08 10.79 6.03
C ILE A 111 13.47 11.26 7.44
N ILE A 112 14.76 11.18 7.77
CA ILE A 112 15.25 11.46 9.13
C ILE A 112 15.56 12.94 9.40
N THR A 113 15.64 13.77 8.36
CA THR A 113 15.91 15.21 8.44
C THR A 113 14.69 16.06 8.03
N ARG A 114 14.52 16.37 6.74
CA ARG A 114 13.47 17.26 6.22
C ARG A 114 12.06 16.81 6.58
N TYR A 115 11.83 15.50 6.54
CA TYR A 115 10.54 14.88 6.80
C TYR A 115 10.43 14.23 8.19
N ARG A 116 11.37 14.54 9.10
CA ARG A 116 11.47 13.89 10.42
C ARG A 116 10.19 13.98 11.23
N SER A 117 9.57 15.17 11.32
CA SER A 117 8.36 15.39 12.12
C SER A 117 7.10 14.85 11.45
N LYS A 118 7.07 14.87 10.12
CA LYS A 118 5.90 14.56 9.30
C LYS A 118 5.74 13.07 9.01
N LEU A 119 6.85 12.38 8.77
CA LEU A 119 6.91 10.97 8.41
C LEU A 119 7.53 10.15 9.54
N TRP A 120 8.83 10.32 9.81
CA TRP A 120 9.59 9.44 10.71
C TRP A 120 9.03 9.36 12.14
N LYS A 121 8.80 10.51 12.79
CA LYS A 121 8.24 10.54 14.15
C LYS A 121 6.85 9.93 14.21
N LYS A 122 6.02 10.15 13.18
CA LYS A 122 4.65 9.62 13.12
C LYS A 122 4.63 8.10 12.90
N PHE A 123 5.52 7.60 12.04
CA PHE A 123 5.70 6.17 11.79
C PHE A 123 6.12 5.45 13.08
N ARG A 124 7.20 5.90 13.73
CA ARG A 124 7.64 5.33 15.01
C ARG A 124 6.56 5.41 16.08
N LYS A 125 5.85 6.54 16.16
CA LYS A 125 4.73 6.69 17.09
C LYS A 125 3.63 5.65 16.84
N ALA A 126 3.26 5.38 15.59
CA ALA A 126 2.27 4.34 15.28
C ALA A 126 2.77 2.94 15.65
N LEU A 127 4.05 2.63 15.41
CA LEU A 127 4.65 1.35 15.82
C LEU A 127 4.55 1.15 17.34
N GLN A 128 4.82 2.20 18.11
CA GLN A 128 4.78 2.19 19.58
C GLN A 128 3.36 2.17 20.14
N ASP A 129 2.51 3.11 19.72
CA ASP A 129 1.14 3.29 20.25
C ASP A 129 0.30 2.01 20.06
N PHE A 130 0.53 1.27 18.96
CA PHE A 130 -0.25 0.08 18.62
C PHE A 130 0.52 -1.24 18.71
N LYS A 131 1.76 -1.23 19.22
CA LYS A 131 2.65 -2.42 19.30
C LYS A 131 2.61 -3.24 17.99
N LEU A 132 2.93 -2.56 16.89
CA LEU A 132 2.79 -3.14 15.55
C LEU A 132 3.93 -4.11 15.20
N VAL A 133 5.11 -3.87 15.75
CA VAL A 133 6.30 -4.71 15.60
C VAL A 133 6.96 -4.86 16.96
N GLU A 134 7.31 -6.10 17.27
CA GLU A 134 7.91 -6.53 18.53
C GLU A 134 9.23 -7.29 18.25
N PRO A 135 10.14 -7.43 19.23
CA PRO A 135 11.39 -8.17 19.05
C PRO A 135 11.15 -9.59 18.55
N GLY A 136 11.89 -10.00 17.50
CA GLY A 136 11.76 -11.33 16.88
C GLY A 136 10.62 -11.45 15.86
N ASP A 137 9.85 -10.40 15.60
CA ASP A 137 8.88 -10.40 14.50
C ASP A 137 9.57 -10.56 13.14
N LYS A 138 8.86 -11.19 12.21
CA LYS A 138 9.22 -11.24 10.79
C LYS A 138 8.09 -10.61 9.98
N VAL A 139 8.37 -9.44 9.43
CA VAL A 139 7.39 -8.55 8.81
C VAL A 139 7.46 -8.65 7.29
N ALA A 140 6.39 -9.15 6.67
CA ALA A 140 6.19 -9.00 5.24
C ALA A 140 5.74 -7.56 4.96
N VAL A 141 6.48 -6.81 4.15
CA VAL A 141 6.13 -5.44 3.74
C VAL A 141 5.58 -5.51 2.31
N ALA A 142 4.28 -5.20 2.14
CA ALA A 142 3.66 -5.24 0.83
C ALA A 142 4.07 -4.03 -0.01
N VAL A 143 4.76 -4.28 -1.13
CA VAL A 143 5.23 -3.27 -2.08
C VAL A 143 4.40 -3.37 -3.36
N SER A 144 3.54 -2.38 -3.62
CA SER A 144 2.67 -2.35 -4.80
C SER A 144 3.22 -1.54 -5.96
N GLY A 145 4.35 -0.83 -5.76
CA GLY A 145 4.91 0.13 -6.70
C GLY A 145 4.28 1.52 -6.64
N GLY A 146 3.25 1.68 -5.79
CA GLY A 146 2.68 2.98 -5.45
C GLY A 146 3.51 3.72 -4.40
N LYS A 147 3.34 5.05 -4.38
CA LYS A 147 4.02 5.98 -3.46
C LYS A 147 4.00 5.52 -1.99
N ASP A 148 2.84 5.09 -1.51
CA ASP A 148 2.66 4.81 -0.09
C ASP A 148 3.46 3.55 0.32
N SER A 149 3.46 2.52 -0.53
CA SER A 149 4.17 1.27 -0.29
C SER A 149 5.69 1.41 -0.38
N LEU A 150 6.21 2.22 -1.31
CA LEU A 150 7.64 2.50 -1.45
C LEU A 150 8.15 3.29 -0.24
N LEU A 151 7.40 4.30 0.21
CA LEU A 151 7.77 5.04 1.42
C LEU A 151 7.74 4.14 2.66
N MET A 152 6.71 3.30 2.79
CA MET A 152 6.61 2.36 3.91
C MET A 152 7.82 1.44 4.00
N ALA A 153 8.28 0.88 2.87
CA ALA A 153 9.47 0.05 2.82
C ALA A 153 10.70 0.79 3.37
N LYS A 154 10.94 2.02 2.91
CA LYS A 154 12.06 2.83 3.40
C LYS A 154 11.92 3.25 4.85
N LEU A 155 10.71 3.53 5.32
CA LEU A 155 10.47 3.79 6.75
C LEU A 155 10.83 2.58 7.62
N PHE A 156 10.52 1.36 7.18
CA PHE A 156 10.93 0.14 7.89
C PHE A 156 12.46 -0.05 7.91
N GLU A 157 13.16 0.22 6.80
CA GLU A 157 14.63 0.19 6.81
C GLU A 157 15.22 1.19 7.82
N GLU A 158 14.67 2.39 7.91
CA GLU A 158 15.10 3.37 8.92
C GLU A 158 14.81 2.90 10.35
N VAL A 159 13.73 2.11 10.56
CA VAL A 159 13.49 1.45 11.86
C VAL A 159 14.52 0.37 12.13
N GLN A 160 14.92 -0.44 11.16
CA GLN A 160 16.00 -1.41 11.37
C GLN A 160 17.34 -0.72 11.68
N LYS A 161 17.65 0.42 11.04
CA LYS A 161 18.91 1.17 11.27
C LYS A 161 18.97 1.90 12.61
N HIS A 162 17.82 2.39 13.10
CA HIS A 162 17.75 3.27 14.28
C HIS A 162 16.97 2.65 15.45
N GLY A 163 16.50 1.42 15.33
CA GLY A 163 15.72 0.72 16.34
C GLY A 163 16.59 0.07 17.40
N ASP A 164 16.01 -0.09 18.60
CA ASP A 164 16.67 -0.71 19.74
C ASP A 164 16.48 -2.24 19.78
N PHE A 165 15.78 -2.82 18.80
CA PHE A 165 15.50 -4.24 18.73
C PHE A 165 15.51 -4.76 17.28
N TYR A 166 15.76 -6.06 17.15
CA TYR A 166 15.83 -6.75 15.87
C TYR A 166 14.48 -7.35 15.46
N PHE A 167 14.17 -7.22 14.18
CA PHE A 167 13.06 -7.88 13.49
C PHE A 167 13.45 -8.06 12.02
N ASP A 168 12.94 -9.10 11.39
CA ASP A 168 13.21 -9.41 9.99
C ASP A 168 12.20 -8.73 9.07
N ILE A 169 12.63 -8.38 7.86
CA ILE A 169 11.76 -7.83 6.82
C ILE A 169 11.83 -8.69 5.57
N VAL A 170 10.68 -8.96 4.97
CA VAL A 170 10.56 -9.49 3.62
C VAL A 170 9.73 -8.53 2.78
N TYR A 171 10.33 -7.93 1.76
CA TYR A 171 9.58 -7.10 0.80
C TYR A 171 8.87 -7.99 -0.21
N LEU A 172 7.55 -7.86 -0.29
CA LEU A 172 6.71 -8.71 -1.11
C LEU A 172 5.85 -7.86 -2.05
N SER A 173 5.97 -8.12 -3.35
CA SER A 173 5.07 -7.57 -4.36
C SER A 173 4.28 -8.71 -5.00
N MET A 174 2.99 -8.51 -5.16
CA MET A 174 2.16 -9.38 -5.99
C MET A 174 2.03 -8.76 -7.38
N ASP A 175 2.39 -9.51 -8.41
CA ASP A 175 2.18 -9.18 -9.81
C ASP A 175 0.92 -9.90 -10.31
N PRO A 176 -0.25 -9.23 -10.32
CA PRO A 176 -1.51 -9.83 -10.78
C PRO A 176 -1.65 -9.89 -12.31
N GLY A 177 -0.58 -9.57 -13.06
CA GLY A 177 -0.61 -9.32 -14.49
C GLY A 177 -0.33 -7.85 -14.82
N PHE A 178 0.71 -7.26 -14.25
CA PHE A 178 1.14 -5.89 -14.57
C PHE A 178 1.54 -5.78 -16.05
N SER A 179 1.24 -4.63 -16.66
CA SER A 179 1.82 -4.30 -17.97
C SER A 179 3.35 -4.27 -17.86
N PRO A 180 4.08 -4.60 -18.95
CA PRO A 180 5.55 -4.54 -18.94
C PRO A 180 6.10 -3.18 -18.48
N SER A 181 5.43 -2.09 -18.85
CA SER A 181 5.77 -0.73 -18.42
C SER A 181 5.64 -0.53 -16.90
N ASN A 182 4.53 -0.98 -16.30
CA ASN A 182 4.30 -0.87 -14.86
C ASN A 182 5.28 -1.74 -14.07
N LYS A 183 5.52 -2.98 -14.51
CA LYS A 183 6.50 -3.87 -13.89
C LYS A 183 7.90 -3.26 -13.92
N LYS A 184 8.29 -2.63 -15.04
CA LYS A 184 9.56 -1.92 -15.15
C LYS A 184 9.66 -0.77 -14.14
N ILE A 185 8.63 0.08 -14.02
CA ILE A 185 8.61 1.18 -13.05
C ILE A 185 8.77 0.66 -11.61
N LEU A 186 8.09 -0.43 -11.23
CA LEU A 186 8.26 -1.04 -9.91
C LEU A 186 9.71 -1.47 -9.68
N VAL A 187 10.28 -2.23 -10.62
CA VAL A 187 11.64 -2.77 -10.51
C VAL A 187 12.67 -1.65 -10.45
N ASP A 188 12.58 -0.67 -11.36
CA ASP A 188 13.51 0.47 -11.43
C ASP A 188 13.47 1.29 -10.13
N ASN A 189 12.27 1.54 -9.57
CA ASN A 189 12.14 2.24 -8.29
C ASN A 189 12.70 1.43 -7.12
N CYS A 190 12.45 0.11 -7.07
CA CYS A 190 12.99 -0.74 -6.01
C CYS A 190 14.52 -0.80 -6.09
N GLN A 191 15.10 -0.89 -7.29
CA GLN A 191 16.55 -0.83 -7.48
C GLN A 191 17.13 0.53 -7.05
N THR A 192 16.50 1.63 -7.49
CA THR A 192 16.90 3.00 -7.14
C THR A 192 16.90 3.24 -5.63
N LEU A 193 15.91 2.70 -4.94
CA LEU A 193 15.74 2.82 -3.49
C LEU A 193 16.47 1.72 -2.70
N GLY A 194 17.05 0.73 -3.38
CA GLY A 194 17.73 -0.42 -2.81
C GLY A 194 16.83 -1.34 -1.98
N ILE A 195 15.59 -1.55 -2.43
CA ILE A 195 14.59 -2.44 -1.85
C ILE A 195 14.67 -3.80 -2.56
N ASP A 196 15.06 -4.85 -1.84
CA ASP A 196 15.13 -6.23 -2.36
C ASP A 196 13.74 -6.88 -2.36
N VAL A 197 12.94 -6.54 -3.39
CA VAL A 197 11.54 -6.96 -3.50
C VAL A 197 11.40 -8.34 -4.15
N LYS A 198 10.66 -9.23 -3.50
CA LYS A 198 10.24 -10.51 -4.07
C LYS A 198 8.94 -10.30 -4.85
N ILE A 199 8.99 -10.45 -6.16
CA ILE A 199 7.82 -10.29 -7.04
C ILE A 199 7.22 -11.66 -7.32
N GLU A 200 6.05 -11.93 -6.75
CA GLU A 200 5.31 -13.16 -6.91
C GLU A 200 4.19 -12.98 -7.95
N VAL A 201 4.19 -13.81 -8.99
CA VAL A 201 3.19 -13.75 -10.06
C VAL A 201 1.88 -14.41 -9.61
N SER A 202 0.76 -13.83 -10.02
CA SER A 202 -0.58 -14.29 -9.72
C SER A 202 -1.53 -14.08 -10.90
N ASP A 203 -2.51 -14.96 -11.03
CA ASP A 203 -3.59 -14.96 -12.02
C ASP A 203 -4.86 -14.22 -11.57
N VAL A 204 -4.77 -13.46 -10.46
CA VAL A 204 -5.94 -12.81 -9.81
C VAL A 204 -6.76 -11.95 -10.75
N PHE A 205 -6.16 -11.21 -11.68
CA PHE A 205 -6.94 -10.39 -12.62
C PHE A 205 -7.77 -11.23 -13.59
N GLU A 206 -7.22 -12.33 -14.09
CA GLU A 206 -7.92 -13.22 -14.99
C GLU A 206 -9.08 -13.93 -14.27
N VAL A 207 -8.81 -14.46 -13.08
CA VAL A 207 -9.80 -15.20 -12.29
C VAL A 207 -10.92 -14.29 -11.79
N ALA A 208 -10.60 -13.08 -11.31
CA ALA A 208 -11.62 -12.14 -10.82
C ALA A 208 -12.59 -11.70 -11.93
N ASN A 209 -12.07 -11.47 -13.15
CA ASN A 209 -12.90 -11.12 -14.31
C ASN A 209 -13.81 -12.28 -14.75
N LYS A 210 -13.34 -13.53 -14.66
CA LYS A 210 -14.15 -14.72 -14.97
C LYS A 210 -15.24 -14.99 -13.93
N MET A 211 -14.92 -14.85 -12.64
CA MET A 211 -15.83 -15.22 -11.54
C MET A 211 -16.89 -14.17 -11.21
N SER A 212 -16.56 -12.88 -11.31
CA SER A 212 -17.49 -11.80 -10.97
C SER A 212 -17.41 -10.68 -12.00
N PRO A 213 -17.93 -10.90 -13.22
CA PRO A 213 -17.89 -9.89 -14.28
C PRO A 213 -18.61 -8.58 -13.88
N ASN A 214 -19.60 -8.67 -12.98
CA ASN A 214 -20.39 -7.53 -12.51
C ASN A 214 -19.72 -6.73 -11.38
N GLN A 215 -18.84 -7.34 -10.57
CA GLN A 215 -18.11 -6.69 -9.46
C GLN A 215 -16.64 -7.15 -9.36
N PRO A 216 -15.86 -7.07 -10.45
CA PRO A 216 -14.54 -7.69 -10.51
C PRO A 216 -13.54 -7.02 -9.56
N CYS A 217 -13.76 -5.74 -9.21
CA CYS A 217 -12.94 -5.00 -8.25
C CYS A 217 -13.03 -5.55 -6.81
N PHE A 218 -14.22 -5.91 -6.34
CA PHE A 218 -14.41 -6.43 -4.97
C PHE A 218 -13.72 -7.79 -4.81
N MET A 219 -13.99 -8.71 -5.75
CA MET A 219 -13.36 -10.04 -5.76
C MET A 219 -11.84 -9.92 -5.88
N CYS A 220 -11.34 -9.08 -6.80
CA CYS A 220 -9.91 -8.82 -6.93
C CYS A 220 -9.31 -8.35 -5.60
N ALA A 221 -9.93 -7.42 -4.88
CA ALA A 221 -9.43 -6.97 -3.58
C ALA A 221 -9.35 -8.09 -2.53
N LYS A 222 -10.36 -8.98 -2.45
CA LYS A 222 -10.36 -10.15 -1.53
C LYS A 222 -9.25 -11.13 -1.90
N MET A 223 -9.12 -11.47 -3.18
CA MET A 223 -8.11 -12.42 -3.68
C MET A 223 -6.68 -11.91 -3.50
N ARG A 224 -6.41 -10.63 -3.81
CA ARG A 224 -5.08 -10.02 -3.60
C ARG A 224 -4.62 -10.12 -2.15
N ARG A 225 -5.56 -9.92 -1.21
CA ARG A 225 -5.28 -10.03 0.22
C ARG A 225 -4.95 -11.47 0.60
N GLY A 226 -5.79 -12.44 0.18
CA GLY A 226 -5.54 -13.85 0.42
C GLY A 226 -4.19 -14.33 -0.14
N PHE A 227 -3.83 -13.87 -1.34
CA PHE A 227 -2.54 -14.15 -1.95
C PHE A 227 -1.37 -13.64 -1.11
N LEU A 228 -1.41 -12.36 -0.70
CA LEU A 228 -0.36 -11.77 0.14
C LEU A 228 -0.25 -12.47 1.50
N TYR A 229 -1.36 -12.89 2.09
CA TYR A 229 -1.36 -13.58 3.38
C TYR A 229 -0.69 -14.95 3.26
N ARG A 230 -1.05 -15.72 2.24
CA ARG A 230 -0.44 -17.01 1.94
C ARG A 230 1.07 -16.87 1.70
N LYS A 231 1.48 -15.93 0.84
CA LYS A 231 2.90 -15.69 0.54
C LYS A 231 3.69 -15.19 1.75
N ALA A 232 3.12 -14.31 2.56
CA ALA A 232 3.76 -13.90 3.82
C ALA A 232 4.04 -15.10 4.74
N LYS A 233 3.08 -16.03 4.86
CA LYS A 233 3.24 -17.27 5.64
C LYS A 233 4.25 -18.24 5.03
N GLU A 234 4.28 -18.41 3.71
CA GLU A 234 5.31 -19.20 3.02
C GLU A 234 6.73 -18.67 3.32
N TYR A 235 6.88 -17.35 3.42
CA TYR A 235 8.15 -16.72 3.83
C TYR A 235 8.40 -16.72 5.35
N GLY A 236 7.55 -17.37 6.14
CA GLY A 236 7.67 -17.45 7.60
C GLY A 236 7.35 -16.15 8.33
N CYS A 237 6.67 -15.20 7.70
CA CYS A 237 6.32 -13.92 8.32
C CYS A 237 5.11 -14.09 9.24
N ASN A 238 5.14 -13.41 10.40
CA ASN A 238 4.03 -13.35 11.35
C ASN A 238 3.30 -11.99 11.30
N LYS A 239 3.86 -10.99 10.63
CA LYS A 239 3.19 -9.71 10.33
C LYS A 239 3.13 -9.44 8.84
N LEU A 240 2.06 -8.79 8.38
CA LEU A 240 1.94 -8.22 7.03
C LEU A 240 1.63 -6.73 7.10
N ALA A 241 2.54 -5.88 6.66
CA ALA A 241 2.40 -4.44 6.64
C ALA A 241 1.81 -3.93 5.32
N LEU A 242 0.78 -3.07 5.43
CA LEU A 242 0.16 -2.38 4.31
C LEU A 242 0.30 -0.85 4.45
N GLY A 243 0.56 -0.17 3.34
CA GLY A 243 0.83 1.27 3.27
C GLY A 243 -0.42 2.16 3.39
N HIS A 244 -1.40 1.78 4.21
CA HIS A 244 -2.59 2.61 4.44
C HIS A 244 -2.26 3.78 5.37
N HIS A 245 -2.56 4.99 4.90
CA HIS A 245 -2.19 6.24 5.58
C HIS A 245 -3.37 6.89 6.31
N PHE A 246 -3.13 8.01 6.99
CA PHE A 246 -4.14 8.74 7.76
C PHE A 246 -5.40 9.05 6.93
N ASP A 247 -5.22 9.55 5.71
CA ASP A 247 -6.34 9.94 4.85
C ASP A 247 -7.20 8.70 4.45
N ASP A 248 -6.61 7.51 4.24
CA ASP A 248 -7.37 6.27 4.02
C ASP A 248 -8.26 5.90 5.21
N VAL A 249 -7.79 6.16 6.44
CA VAL A 249 -8.51 5.83 7.68
C VAL A 249 -9.76 6.71 7.81
N ILE A 250 -9.62 8.02 7.62
CA ILE A 250 -10.76 8.95 7.71
C ILE A 250 -11.74 8.76 6.55
N GLU A 251 -11.23 8.49 5.33
CA GLU A 251 -12.06 8.18 4.16
C GLU A 251 -12.88 6.92 4.44
N THR A 252 -12.25 5.85 4.93
CA THR A 252 -12.94 4.59 5.28
C THR A 252 -13.98 4.80 6.38
N THR A 253 -13.66 5.62 7.39
CA THR A 253 -14.59 5.93 8.49
C THR A 253 -15.85 6.59 7.97
N LEU A 254 -15.71 7.62 7.13
CA LEU A 254 -16.85 8.31 6.53
C LEU A 254 -17.61 7.45 5.52
N ILE A 255 -16.92 6.59 4.76
CA ILE A 255 -17.58 5.62 3.87
C ILE A 255 -18.53 4.72 4.67
N ASN A 256 -18.06 4.17 5.81
CA ASN A 256 -18.90 3.30 6.63
C ASN A 256 -20.10 4.05 7.22
N ILE A 257 -19.91 5.31 7.65
CA ILE A 257 -21.00 6.14 8.18
C ILE A 257 -22.03 6.46 7.09
N PHE A 258 -21.59 6.97 5.93
CA PHE A 258 -22.49 7.48 4.90
C PHE A 258 -23.12 6.41 4.01
N TYR A 259 -22.42 5.31 3.76
CA TYR A 259 -22.87 4.30 2.80
C TYR A 259 -23.22 2.95 3.44
N ALA A 260 -22.64 2.62 4.60
CA ALA A 260 -22.91 1.36 5.29
C ALA A 260 -23.79 1.53 6.55
N GLY A 261 -24.11 2.77 6.95
CA GLY A 261 -24.89 3.04 8.17
C GLY A 261 -24.26 2.53 9.45
N SER A 262 -22.93 2.34 9.47
CA SER A 262 -22.21 1.77 10.60
C SER A 262 -20.98 2.60 10.98
N TYR A 263 -20.69 2.66 12.27
CA TYR A 263 -19.44 3.23 12.74
C TYR A 263 -18.35 2.16 12.75
N LYS A 264 -17.52 2.14 11.71
CA LYS A 264 -16.36 1.26 11.60
C LYS A 264 -15.19 2.02 10.98
N THR A 265 -13.99 1.77 11.46
CA THR A 265 -12.77 2.40 10.94
C THR A 265 -11.73 1.35 10.55
N MET A 266 -10.67 1.81 9.89
CA MET A 266 -9.54 0.98 9.55
C MET A 266 -8.57 0.92 10.75
N VAL A 267 -8.70 -0.13 11.56
CA VAL A 267 -7.86 -0.28 12.76
C VAL A 267 -6.39 -0.58 12.41
N PRO A 268 -5.41 -0.19 13.25
CA PRO A 268 -3.98 -0.31 12.92
C PRO A 268 -3.45 -1.75 12.89
N LYS A 269 -4.08 -2.67 13.63
CA LYS A 269 -3.66 -4.07 13.80
C LYS A 269 -4.89 -4.98 13.74
N VAL A 270 -4.86 -6.02 12.92
CA VAL A 270 -5.96 -7.00 12.77
C VAL A 270 -5.37 -8.40 12.65
N ASN A 271 -5.84 -9.34 13.44
CA ASN A 271 -5.45 -10.75 13.27
C ASN A 271 -6.15 -11.35 12.05
N SER A 272 -5.43 -12.17 11.29
CA SER A 272 -6.02 -12.87 10.17
C SER A 272 -6.93 -13.99 10.66
N GLU A 273 -8.19 -13.98 10.25
CA GLU A 273 -9.16 -15.04 10.53
C GLU A 273 -8.78 -16.35 9.82
N ASN A 274 -8.30 -16.25 8.57
CA ASN A 274 -8.04 -17.41 7.70
C ASN A 274 -6.59 -17.92 7.74
N PHE A 275 -5.71 -17.21 8.45
CA PHE A 275 -4.27 -17.55 8.49
C PHE A 275 -3.76 -17.36 9.91
N GLU A 276 -3.83 -18.44 10.70
CA GLU A 276 -3.46 -18.43 12.10
C GLU A 276 -2.03 -17.90 12.31
N GLY A 277 -1.83 -17.07 13.33
CA GLY A 277 -0.54 -16.48 13.66
C GLY A 277 -0.05 -15.39 12.70
N LEU A 278 -0.85 -14.96 11.72
CA LEU A 278 -0.56 -13.79 10.88
C LEU A 278 -1.36 -12.57 11.35
N THR A 279 -0.68 -11.45 11.56
CA THR A 279 -1.33 -10.17 11.89
C THR A 279 -1.10 -9.15 10.78
N LEU A 280 -2.17 -8.52 10.31
CA LEU A 280 -2.13 -7.37 9.42
C LEU A 280 -1.81 -6.09 10.23
N ILE A 281 -0.83 -5.31 9.77
CA ILE A 281 -0.44 -4.04 10.41
C ILE A 281 -0.49 -2.86 9.43
N ARG A 282 -0.80 -1.67 9.94
CA ARG A 282 -0.90 -0.42 9.19
C ARG A 282 -0.06 0.66 9.89
N PRO A 283 1.24 0.72 9.63
CA PRO A 283 2.14 1.60 10.38
C PRO A 283 2.07 3.07 9.95
N MET A 284 1.39 3.38 8.85
CA MET A 284 1.28 4.75 8.31
C MET A 284 0.02 5.52 8.75
N VAL A 285 -0.76 5.00 9.70
CA VAL A 285 -2.06 5.57 10.14
C VAL A 285 -2.01 7.02 10.62
N TYR A 286 -0.83 7.55 10.98
CA TYR A 286 -0.65 8.96 11.36
C TYR A 286 -0.06 9.85 10.23
N ILE A 287 0.42 9.25 9.15
CA ILE A 287 1.09 9.95 8.04
C ILE A 287 0.03 10.49 7.08
N ARG A 288 0.16 11.76 6.66
CA ARG A 288 -0.75 12.38 5.69
C ARG A 288 -0.29 12.08 4.27
N GLU A 289 -1.23 11.87 3.36
CA GLU A 289 -0.92 11.58 1.95
C GLU A 289 -0.08 12.69 1.29
N ASP A 290 -0.33 13.95 1.64
CA ASP A 290 0.42 15.08 1.08
C ASP A 290 1.90 15.03 1.45
N ASP A 291 2.24 14.62 2.68
CA ASP A 291 3.64 14.45 3.09
C ASP A 291 4.32 13.30 2.32
N ILE A 292 3.55 12.25 1.96
CA ILE A 292 4.03 11.14 1.11
C ILE A 292 4.32 11.64 -0.32
N ARG A 293 3.40 12.43 -0.88
CA ARG A 293 3.59 13.02 -2.22
C ARG A 293 4.81 13.95 -2.26
N SER A 294 4.98 14.78 -1.24
CA SER A 294 6.09 15.73 -1.17
C SER A 294 7.45 15.03 -1.16
N ILE A 295 7.65 13.99 -0.34
CA ILE A 295 8.95 13.30 -0.31
C ILE A 295 9.26 12.56 -1.62
N MET A 296 8.25 11.99 -2.28
CA MET A 296 8.42 11.34 -3.59
C MET A 296 8.81 12.34 -4.66
N LYS A 297 8.13 13.49 -4.71
CA LYS A 297 8.43 14.57 -5.65
C LYS A 297 9.84 15.13 -5.41
N ASP A 298 10.19 15.41 -4.17
CA ASP A 298 11.49 15.99 -3.80
C ASP A 298 12.67 15.07 -4.12
N ASN A 299 12.44 13.75 -4.17
CA ASN A 299 13.43 12.75 -4.53
C ASN A 299 13.27 12.22 -5.96
N ASN A 300 12.43 12.85 -6.79
CA ASN A 300 12.19 12.49 -8.19
C ASN A 300 11.77 11.03 -8.41
N ILE A 301 10.99 10.46 -7.49
CA ILE A 301 10.49 9.08 -7.58
C ILE A 301 9.18 9.07 -8.38
N THR A 302 9.24 8.57 -9.61
CA THR A 302 8.06 8.36 -10.46
C THR A 302 7.37 7.07 -10.07
N CYS A 303 6.29 7.18 -9.31
CA CYS A 303 5.53 6.03 -8.84
C CYS A 303 4.60 5.48 -9.92
N MET A 304 4.27 4.19 -9.82
CA MET A 304 3.22 3.62 -10.67
C MET A 304 1.88 4.31 -10.40
N THR A 305 1.22 4.75 -11.46
CA THR A 305 -0.22 5.03 -11.39
C THR A 305 -0.95 3.69 -11.37
N CYS A 306 -2.08 3.60 -10.66
CA CYS A 306 -2.82 2.34 -10.51
C CYS A 306 -3.37 1.90 -11.88
N GLY A 307 -2.56 1.21 -12.68
CA GLY A 307 -2.90 0.66 -13.99
C GLY A 307 -3.70 -0.63 -13.87
N CYS A 308 -4.69 -0.66 -12.98
CA CYS A 308 -5.56 -1.81 -12.80
C CYS A 308 -6.53 -1.88 -13.97
N ALA A 309 -6.37 -2.86 -14.86
CA ALA A 309 -7.27 -3.09 -16.00
C ALA A 309 -8.74 -3.27 -15.56
N VAL A 310 -8.94 -3.76 -14.33
CA VAL A 310 -10.25 -3.97 -13.71
C VAL A 310 -10.88 -2.67 -13.17
N ALA A 311 -10.08 -1.67 -12.81
CA ALA A 311 -10.55 -0.40 -12.25
C ALA A 311 -10.74 0.70 -13.31
N SER A 312 -10.36 0.44 -14.57
CA SER A 312 -10.56 1.36 -15.71
C SER A 312 -12.03 1.59 -16.07
N SER A 313 -12.97 0.84 -15.48
CA SER A 313 -14.41 0.99 -15.67
C SER A 313 -15.00 2.12 -14.80
N LYS A 314 -14.90 3.34 -15.32
CA LYS A 314 -15.88 4.46 -15.27
C LYS A 314 -16.94 4.53 -14.14
N LEU A 315 -16.59 4.31 -12.87
CA LEU A 315 -17.35 4.87 -11.75
C LEU A 315 -16.43 5.77 -10.91
N PRO A 316 -16.87 6.98 -10.52
CA PRO A 316 -16.20 7.69 -9.45
C PRO A 316 -16.23 6.79 -8.22
N SER A 317 -15.06 6.30 -7.82
CA SER A 317 -14.92 5.53 -6.59
C SER A 317 -15.57 6.33 -5.46
N THR A 318 -16.45 5.72 -4.67
CA THR A 318 -17.04 6.31 -3.45
C THR A 318 -15.98 7.01 -2.60
N ARG A 319 -14.76 6.47 -2.60
CA ARG A 319 -13.58 7.05 -1.95
C ARG A 319 -13.20 8.43 -2.51
N LYS A 320 -13.24 8.63 -3.82
CA LYS A 320 -12.97 9.93 -4.47
C LYS A 320 -13.99 10.98 -4.03
N ASN A 321 -15.27 10.62 -3.97
CA ASN A 321 -16.33 11.54 -3.53
C ASN A 321 -16.16 11.94 -2.06
N VAL A 322 -15.90 10.96 -1.19
CA VAL A 322 -15.64 11.23 0.24
C VAL A 322 -14.39 12.09 0.43
N LYS A 323 -13.34 11.84 -0.34
CA LYS A 323 -12.13 12.66 -0.31
C LYS A 323 -12.38 14.11 -0.70
N GLN A 324 -13.15 14.33 -1.77
CA GLN A 324 -13.55 15.67 -2.17
C GLN A 324 -14.38 16.34 -1.07
N LEU A 325 -15.35 15.63 -0.50
CA LEU A 325 -16.17 16.13 0.61
C LEU A 325 -15.33 16.52 1.83
N ILE A 326 -14.33 15.72 2.23
CA ILE A 326 -13.43 16.08 3.33
C ILE A 326 -12.69 17.39 3.02
N GLY A 327 -12.23 17.57 1.78
CA GLY A 327 -11.62 18.82 1.33
C GLY A 327 -12.56 20.02 1.43
N GLU A 328 -13.79 19.88 0.92
CA GLU A 328 -14.82 20.92 1.00
C GLU A 328 -15.18 21.28 2.44
N LEU A 329 -15.31 20.28 3.32
CA LEU A 329 -15.60 20.50 4.74
C LEU A 329 -14.48 21.29 5.46
N LYS A 330 -13.24 21.00 5.09
CA LYS A 330 -12.07 21.69 5.61
C LYS A 330 -12.02 23.14 5.13
N GLU A 331 -12.22 23.38 3.83
CA GLU A 331 -12.12 24.72 3.23
C GLU A 331 -13.30 25.61 3.63
N LYS A 332 -14.52 25.09 3.58
CA LYS A 332 -15.74 25.88 3.79
C LYS A 332 -16.07 26.09 5.28
N TYR A 333 -15.85 25.08 6.11
CA TYR A 333 -16.28 25.08 7.51
C TYR A 333 -15.13 24.95 8.52
N GLY A 334 -13.88 24.89 8.06
CA GLY A 334 -12.72 24.77 8.95
C GLY A 334 -12.68 23.45 9.73
N ILE A 335 -13.36 22.40 9.25
CA ILE A 335 -13.39 21.10 9.91
C ILE A 335 -11.98 20.50 9.90
N LYS A 336 -11.49 20.13 11.09
CA LYS A 336 -10.19 19.49 11.25
C LYS A 336 -10.31 18.00 10.98
N GLU A 337 -9.58 17.48 9.98
CA GLU A 337 -9.63 16.06 9.63
C GLU A 337 -9.20 15.17 10.81
N GLN A 338 -8.36 15.71 11.72
CA GLN A 338 -7.95 15.04 12.96
C GLN A 338 -9.12 14.72 13.88
N ASN A 339 -10.24 15.46 13.83
CA ASN A 339 -11.41 15.17 14.65
C ASN A 339 -12.10 13.88 14.17
N ILE A 340 -12.17 13.66 12.84
CA ILE A 340 -12.69 12.42 12.27
C ILE A 340 -11.83 11.25 12.74
N PHE A 341 -10.51 11.37 12.61
CA PHE A 341 -9.60 10.33 13.07
C PHE A 341 -9.72 10.06 14.58
N ARG A 342 -9.75 11.11 15.41
CA ARG A 342 -9.88 10.97 16.88
C ARG A 342 -11.21 10.36 17.31
N SER A 343 -12.28 10.57 16.54
CA SER A 343 -13.58 9.94 16.82
C SER A 343 -13.47 8.41 16.90
N ALA A 344 -12.52 7.80 16.17
CA ALA A 344 -12.31 6.35 16.15
C ALA A 344 -11.94 5.75 17.50
N ALA A 345 -11.32 6.54 18.38
CA ALA A 345 -10.94 6.12 19.73
C ALA A 345 -11.79 6.81 20.82
N ASN A 346 -12.61 7.80 20.45
CA ASN A 346 -13.38 8.63 21.38
C ASN A 346 -14.88 8.33 21.28
N VAL A 347 -15.26 7.06 21.48
CA VAL A 347 -16.67 6.62 21.44
C VAL A 347 -17.19 6.45 22.87
N ASN A 348 -18.22 7.22 23.23
CA ASN A 348 -18.93 7.06 24.49
C ASN A 348 -20.06 6.04 24.33
N LEU A 349 -19.93 4.86 24.95
CA LEU A 349 -20.95 3.80 24.87
C LEU A 349 -22.29 4.19 25.53
N ASN A 350 -22.31 5.19 26.41
CA ASN A 350 -23.56 5.73 26.97
C ASN A 350 -24.25 6.73 26.02
N GLY A 351 -23.56 7.18 24.96
CA GLY A 351 -24.06 8.18 24.01
C GLY A 351 -24.48 7.60 22.66
N ILE A 352 -24.69 6.28 22.58
CA ILE A 352 -25.07 5.58 21.34
C ILE A 352 -26.34 4.75 21.54
N TYR A 353 -27.12 4.56 20.48
CA TYR A 353 -28.36 3.77 20.53
C TYR A 353 -28.14 2.25 20.60
N GLY A 354 -26.92 1.79 20.36
CA GLY A 354 -26.58 0.38 20.35
C GLY A 354 -25.21 0.14 19.75
N TYR A 355 -24.63 -1.03 20.04
CA TYR A 355 -23.39 -1.50 19.43
C TYR A 355 -23.42 -3.02 19.30
N LYS A 356 -22.53 -3.55 18.46
CA LYS A 356 -22.32 -5.00 18.30
C LYS A 356 -20.89 -5.31 18.73
N ASP A 357 -20.71 -6.30 19.60
CA ASP A 357 -19.43 -6.95 19.79
C ASP A 357 -19.41 -8.30 19.04
N ASP A 358 -18.30 -9.03 19.11
CA ASP A 358 -18.12 -10.27 18.33
C ASP A 358 -19.13 -11.37 18.70
N GLN A 359 -19.85 -11.23 19.82
CA GLN A 359 -20.75 -12.26 20.36
C GLN A 359 -22.22 -11.83 20.29
N GLU A 360 -22.52 -10.57 20.59
CA GLU A 360 -23.90 -10.11 20.79
C GLU A 360 -24.12 -8.67 20.28
N ARG A 361 -25.38 -8.35 20.01
CA ARG A 361 -25.83 -6.99 19.72
C ARG A 361 -26.51 -6.43 20.96
N PHE A 362 -26.06 -5.27 21.41
CA PHE A 362 -26.66 -4.53 22.51
C PHE A 362 -27.47 -3.37 21.96
N ASP A 363 -28.76 -3.35 22.28
CA ASP A 363 -29.62 -2.21 21.97
C ASP A 363 -29.63 -1.17 23.11
N TYR A 364 -30.37 -0.09 22.90
CA TYR A 364 -30.51 0.97 23.89
C TYR A 364 -31.04 0.47 25.24
N ASN A 365 -32.00 -0.47 25.22
CA ASN A 365 -32.59 -1.01 26.45
C ASN A 365 -31.60 -1.89 27.21
N ASP A 366 -30.76 -2.65 26.50
CA ASP A 366 -29.69 -3.44 27.11
C ASP A 366 -28.64 -2.54 27.76
N ILE A 367 -28.24 -1.46 27.07
CA ILE A 367 -27.31 -0.46 27.61
C ILE A 367 -27.92 0.25 28.83
N TYR A 368 -29.20 0.65 28.74
CA TYR A 368 -29.93 1.30 29.83
C TYR A 368 -30.00 0.40 31.08
N LYS A 369 -30.32 -0.89 30.90
CA LYS A 369 -30.39 -1.88 31.99
C LYS A 369 -29.02 -2.16 32.63
N ARG A 370 -27.93 -2.10 31.86
CA ARG A 370 -26.55 -2.28 32.37
C ARG A 370 -26.10 -1.17 33.32
N GLY A 371 -26.77 -0.03 33.32
CA GLY A 371 -26.71 0.99 34.36
C GLY A 371 -25.32 1.59 34.60
N LYS A 372 -25.07 2.78 34.03
CA LYS A 372 -24.36 3.86 34.73
C LYS A 372 -25.00 5.20 34.34
N ARG A 373 -25.22 5.99 35.40
CA ARG A 373 -25.93 7.29 35.46
C ARG A 373 -25.51 8.27 34.36
N GLN A 374 -26.50 9.05 33.92
CA GLN A 374 -26.35 10.27 33.11
C GLN A 374 -25.29 11.21 33.70
#